data_AF-A0AB39N9W1-F1
#
_entry.id   AF-A0AB39N9W1-F1
#
_cell.length_a   1.000
_cell.length_b   1.000
_cell.length_c   1.000
_cell.angle_alpha   90.00
_cell.angle_beta   90.00
_cell.angle_gamma   90.00
#
_symmetry.space_group_name_H-M   'P 1'
#
loop_
_entity.id
_entity.type
_entity.pdbx_description
1 polymer ?
#
loop_
_entity_poly.entity_id
_entity_poly.type
_entity_poly.pdbx_seq_one_letter_code
_entity_poly.pdbx_strand_id
1 'polypeptide(L)'
;MLADLSPLIAATTQWLTCSYPACGGALAAALGEVQARQAVTVAAWLRYPTPTDAALVAMAGPGGSAGLDWITGADTAAPDHADDFAWRTWVDEVVASWAACLLTDTELARLAVTEIAEGSHATGLPVEFRRLVAPDTQDRQAAALLRHPDLLAPVAALHRPALHARLDPGRALIA
;
A
#
# COMPACT_ATOMS: atom_id res chain seq x y z
N MET A 1 11.84 -7.66 -20.39
CA MET A 1 11.88 -7.56 -18.93
C MET A 1 10.70 -6.67 -18.56
N LEU A 2 9.57 -7.26 -18.17
CA LEU A 2 8.45 -6.49 -17.65
C LEU A 2 8.97 -5.78 -16.40
N ALA A 3 8.91 -4.46 -16.38
CA ALA A 3 9.34 -3.72 -15.20
C ALA A 3 8.51 -4.20 -14.01
N ASP A 4 9.20 -4.68 -12.98
CA ASP A 4 8.57 -5.35 -11.86
C ASP A 4 8.32 -4.32 -10.76
N LEU A 5 7.08 -4.21 -10.30
CA LEU A 5 6.71 -3.36 -9.17
C LEU A 5 7.19 -3.96 -7.83
N SER A 6 7.74 -5.18 -7.83
CA SER A 6 8.18 -5.90 -6.63
C SER A 6 9.07 -5.10 -5.68
N PRO A 7 10.10 -4.33 -6.13
CA PRO A 7 10.93 -3.55 -5.21
C PRO A 7 10.13 -2.49 -4.46
N LEU A 8 9.22 -1.79 -5.16
CA LEU A 8 8.33 -0.78 -4.59
C LEU A 8 7.32 -1.40 -3.64
N ILE A 9 6.72 -2.53 -4.04
CA ILE A 9 5.76 -3.27 -3.21
C ILE A 9 6.44 -3.75 -1.92
N ALA A 10 7.64 -4.31 -2.02
CA ALA A 10 8.42 -4.77 -0.87
C ALA A 10 8.78 -3.60 0.06
N ALA A 11 9.35 -2.52 -0.48
CA ALA A 11 9.73 -1.34 0.29
C ALA A 11 8.54 -0.69 0.99
N THR A 12 7.42 -0.50 0.29
CA THR A 12 6.23 0.14 0.86
C THR A 12 5.53 -0.76 1.89
N THR A 13 5.53 -2.09 1.68
CA THR A 13 5.06 -3.06 2.69
C THR A 13 5.93 -2.97 3.95
N GLN A 14 7.25 -2.96 3.78
CA GLN A 14 8.21 -2.83 4.88
C GLN A 14 8.01 -1.51 5.63
N TRP A 15 7.79 -0.41 4.92
CA TRP A 15 7.50 0.88 5.54
C TRP A 15 6.28 0.81 6.46
N LEU A 16 5.17 0.22 5.99
CA LEU A 16 3.94 0.07 6.77
C LEU A 16 4.15 -0.84 8.00
N THR A 17 4.83 -1.98 7.86
CA THR A 17 5.03 -2.91 8.97
C THR A 17 6.02 -2.39 10.00
N CYS A 18 7.03 -1.60 9.60
CA CYS A 18 7.94 -0.92 10.51
C CYS A 18 7.27 0.26 11.23
N SER A 19 6.44 1.03 10.55
CA SER A 19 5.75 2.19 11.13
C SER A 19 4.62 1.79 12.08
N TYR A 20 3.98 0.64 11.83
CA TYR A 20 2.85 0.15 12.61
C TYR A 20 3.06 -1.33 13.00
N PRO A 21 4.04 -1.60 13.89
CA PRO A 21 4.40 -2.97 14.24
C PRO A 21 3.21 -3.70 14.88
N ALA A 22 3.03 -4.97 14.52
CA ALA A 22 1.98 -5.79 15.08
C ALA A 22 2.19 -5.98 16.59
N CYS A 23 1.20 -5.64 17.41
CA CYS A 23 1.20 -6.04 18.82
C CYS A 23 0.63 -7.47 18.90
N GLY A 24 1.51 -8.47 18.91
CA GLY A 24 1.19 -9.89 18.92
C GLY A 24 2.41 -10.72 18.53
N GLY A 25 2.43 -12.01 18.86
CA GLY A 25 3.57 -12.88 18.53
C GLY A 25 3.81 -13.03 17.01
N ALA A 26 4.80 -13.86 16.63
CA ALA A 26 5.25 -14.02 15.24
C ALA A 26 4.13 -14.25 14.20
N LEU A 27 3.06 -14.99 14.58
CA LEU A 27 1.91 -15.21 13.70
C LEU A 27 1.14 -13.91 13.39
N ALA A 28 0.97 -13.03 14.38
CA ALA A 28 0.28 -11.76 14.19
C ALA A 28 1.10 -10.82 13.28
N ALA A 29 2.42 -10.80 13.46
CA ALA A 29 3.34 -10.09 12.58
C ALA A 29 3.25 -10.59 11.13
N ALA A 30 3.29 -11.92 10.93
CA ALA A 30 3.20 -12.52 9.60
C ALA A 30 1.87 -12.21 8.90
N LEU A 31 0.75 -12.30 9.61
CA LEU A 31 -0.57 -11.96 9.05
C LEU A 31 -0.68 -10.48 8.72
N GLY A 32 -0.17 -9.59 9.59
CA GLY A 32 -0.13 -8.15 9.33
C GLY A 32 0.71 -7.80 8.10
N GLU A 33 1.86 -8.44 7.92
CA GLU A 33 2.70 -8.27 6.73
C GLU A 33 1.99 -8.74 5.46
N VAL A 34 1.37 -9.93 5.47
CA VAL A 34 0.62 -10.44 4.32
C VAL A 34 -0.49 -9.48 3.91
N GLN A 35 -1.22 -8.94 4.88
CA GLN A 35 -2.32 -8.03 4.57
C GLN A 35 -1.85 -6.66 4.09
N ALA A 36 -0.79 -6.11 4.70
CA ALA A 36 -0.15 -4.89 4.21
C ALA A 36 0.33 -5.08 2.77
N ARG A 37 0.96 -6.23 2.47
CA ARG A 37 1.39 -6.57 1.11
C ARG A 37 0.23 -6.63 0.14
N GLN A 38 -0.91 -7.23 0.51
CA GLN A 38 -2.09 -7.25 -0.35
C GLN A 38 -2.59 -5.84 -0.68
N ALA A 39 -2.70 -4.96 0.33
CA ALA A 39 -3.13 -3.58 0.12
C ALA A 39 -2.15 -2.80 -0.77
N VAL A 40 -0.85 -2.93 -0.53
CA VAL A 40 0.20 -2.27 -1.31
C VAL A 40 0.21 -2.75 -2.76
N THR A 41 0.04 -4.06 -3.01
CA THR A 41 -0.04 -4.59 -4.38
C THR A 41 -1.22 -4.00 -5.13
N VAL A 42 -2.42 -3.98 -4.53
CA VAL A 42 -3.61 -3.38 -5.17
C VAL A 42 -3.38 -1.89 -5.46
N ALA A 43 -2.86 -1.14 -4.48
CA ALA A 43 -2.56 0.28 -4.63
C ALA A 43 -1.51 0.54 -5.74
N ALA A 44 -0.45 -0.26 -5.81
CA ALA A 44 0.59 -0.16 -6.82
C ALA A 44 0.02 -0.43 -8.22
N TRP A 45 -0.85 -1.42 -8.37
CA TRP A 45 -1.48 -1.75 -9.66
C TRP A 45 -2.48 -0.68 -10.11
N LEU A 46 -3.20 -0.03 -9.18
CA LEU A 46 -4.04 1.11 -9.51
C LEU A 46 -3.24 2.33 -9.97
N ARG A 47 -2.07 2.56 -9.35
CA ARG A 47 -1.19 3.70 -9.62
C ARG A 47 -0.39 3.54 -10.90
N TYR A 48 0.04 2.31 -11.18
CA TYR A 48 0.86 1.93 -12.33
C TYR A 48 0.16 0.85 -13.17
N PRO A 49 -0.95 1.21 -13.85
CA PRO A 49 -1.83 0.25 -14.52
C PRO A 49 -1.26 -0.30 -15.84
N THR A 50 -0.11 0.19 -16.32
CA THR A 50 0.52 -0.31 -17.54
C THR A 50 1.98 -0.73 -17.33
N PRO A 51 2.53 -1.62 -18.19
CA PRO A 51 3.95 -1.95 -18.17
C PRO A 51 4.85 -0.72 -18.41
N THR A 52 4.36 0.27 -19.17
CA THR A 52 5.07 1.53 -19.40
C THR A 52 5.20 2.32 -18.10
N ASP A 53 4.13 2.41 -17.31
CA ASP A 53 4.16 3.10 -16.02
C ASP A 53 5.14 2.43 -15.06
N ALA A 54 5.13 1.10 -15.01
CA ALA A 54 6.08 0.32 -14.22
C ALA A 54 7.54 0.56 -14.65
N ALA A 55 7.80 0.68 -15.97
CA ALA A 55 9.13 0.99 -16.48
C ALA A 55 9.58 2.41 -16.14
N LEU A 56 8.66 3.38 -16.22
CA LEU A 56 8.94 4.78 -15.86
C LEU A 56 9.29 4.91 -14.37
N VAL A 57 8.54 4.28 -13.46
CA VAL A 57 8.87 4.32 -12.04
C VAL A 57 10.17 3.58 -11.73
N ALA A 58 10.47 2.47 -12.42
CA ALA A 58 11.75 1.78 -12.26
C ALA A 58 12.96 2.65 -12.66
N MET A 59 12.78 3.57 -13.61
CA MET A 59 13.83 4.51 -14.05
C MET A 59 13.91 5.78 -13.20
N ALA A 60 12.76 6.35 -12.83
CA ALA A 60 12.69 7.63 -12.11
C ALA A 60 12.78 7.47 -10.58
N GLY A 61 12.42 6.30 -10.06
CA GLY A 61 12.18 6.06 -8.64
C GLY A 61 10.79 6.57 -8.19
N PRO A 62 10.24 6.03 -7.08
CA PRO A 62 8.92 6.40 -6.56
C PRO A 62 8.90 7.64 -5.65
N GLY A 63 10.04 8.25 -5.36
CA GLY A 63 10.14 9.48 -4.55
C GLY A 63 10.55 9.28 -3.08
N GLY A 64 10.34 8.09 -2.52
CA GLY A 64 10.85 7.69 -1.21
C GLY A 64 9.95 8.00 -0.01
N SER A 65 10.40 7.63 1.19
CA SER A 65 9.60 7.67 2.43
C SER A 65 9.65 8.97 3.23
N ALA A 66 10.44 9.98 2.84
CA ALA A 66 10.74 11.13 3.70
C ALA A 66 9.49 11.87 4.22
N GLY A 67 8.50 12.12 3.35
CA GLY A 67 7.24 12.77 3.74
C GLY A 67 6.43 11.92 4.72
N LEU A 68 6.41 10.60 4.51
CA LEU A 68 5.73 9.65 5.39
C LEU A 68 6.43 9.53 6.76
N ASP A 69 7.77 9.49 6.77
CA ASP A 69 8.57 9.39 7.99
C ASP A 69 8.40 10.63 8.88
N TRP A 70 8.23 11.81 8.26
CA TRP A 70 7.88 13.02 8.99
C TRP A 70 6.49 12.92 9.66
N ILE A 71 5.50 12.36 8.96
CA ILE A 71 4.13 12.20 9.46
C ILE A 71 4.05 11.19 10.61
N THR A 72 4.81 10.09 10.52
CA THR A 72 4.84 9.06 11.57
C THR A 72 5.82 9.38 12.70
N GLY A 73 6.58 10.47 12.58
CA GLY A 73 7.60 10.89 13.55
C GLY A 73 8.88 10.05 13.52
N ALA A 74 9.03 9.17 12.53
CA ALA A 74 10.19 8.30 12.33
C ALA A 74 11.46 9.06 11.87
N ASP A 75 11.33 10.31 11.41
CA ASP A 75 12.44 11.20 11.02
C ASP A 75 13.42 11.50 12.18
N THR A 76 13.03 11.22 13.44
CA THR A 76 13.85 11.52 14.63
C THR A 76 14.86 10.42 15.00
N ALA A 77 14.78 9.24 14.40
CA ALA A 77 15.72 8.15 14.65
C ALA A 77 16.90 8.25 13.69
N ALA A 78 18.04 8.82 14.15
CA ALA A 78 19.29 8.78 13.40
C ALA A 78 19.71 7.31 13.17
N PRO A 79 19.75 6.83 11.93
CA PRO A 79 19.98 5.41 11.67
C PRO A 79 21.46 5.13 11.38
N ASP A 80 21.92 3.96 11.81
CA ASP A 80 23.34 3.65 11.99
C ASP A 80 24.04 3.13 10.70
N HIS A 81 23.32 2.83 9.60
CA HIS A 81 23.89 2.20 8.40
C HIS A 81 23.29 2.69 7.06
N ALA A 82 24.13 2.80 6.02
CA ALA A 82 23.72 3.28 4.69
C ALA A 82 22.78 2.32 3.93
N ASP A 83 22.93 1.00 4.12
CA ASP A 83 22.04 -0.01 3.51
C ASP A 83 20.61 0.06 4.07
N ASP A 84 20.45 0.60 5.28
CA ASP A 84 19.16 0.76 5.95
C ASP A 84 18.28 1.86 5.31
N PHE A 85 18.85 2.68 4.42
CA PHE A 85 18.14 3.71 3.65
C PHE A 85 17.81 3.31 2.21
N ALA A 86 18.50 2.32 1.64
CA ALA A 86 18.37 2.01 0.21
C ALA A 86 16.94 1.57 -0.17
N TRP A 87 16.22 0.91 0.74
CA TRP A 87 14.82 0.54 0.51
C TRP A 87 13.86 1.72 0.72
N ARG A 88 14.22 2.72 1.53
CA ARG A 88 13.38 3.90 1.80
C ARG A 88 13.20 4.78 0.57
N THR A 89 14.15 4.79 -0.36
CA THR A 89 14.02 5.51 -1.65
C THR A 89 13.06 4.81 -2.61
N TRP A 90 12.74 3.55 -2.38
CA TRP A 90 11.79 2.75 -3.15
C TRP A 90 10.37 2.77 -2.57
N VAL A 91 10.13 3.52 -1.51
CA VAL A 91 8.78 3.74 -0.98
C VAL A 91 8.05 4.75 -1.86
N ASP A 92 6.79 4.46 -2.16
CA ASP A 92 5.89 5.39 -2.84
C ASP A 92 4.84 5.91 -1.87
N GLU A 93 4.82 7.22 -1.65
CA GLU A 93 3.88 7.90 -0.74
C GLU A 93 2.42 7.71 -1.15
N VAL A 94 2.13 7.77 -2.45
CA VAL A 94 0.77 7.59 -2.98
C VAL A 94 0.32 6.16 -2.75
N VAL A 95 1.16 5.18 -3.07
CA VAL A 95 0.86 3.76 -2.84
C VAL A 95 0.69 3.48 -1.34
N ALA A 96 1.54 4.04 -0.47
CA ALA A 96 1.40 3.91 0.98
C ALA A 96 0.08 4.50 1.48
N SER A 97 -0.27 5.71 1.02
CA SER A 97 -1.52 6.38 1.38
C SER A 97 -2.77 5.63 0.89
N TRP A 98 -2.73 5.14 -0.35
CA TRP A 98 -3.80 4.32 -0.92
C TRP A 98 -3.93 3.00 -0.18
N ALA A 99 -2.83 2.30 0.09
CA ALA A 99 -2.83 1.07 0.88
C ALA A 99 -3.43 1.30 2.27
N ALA A 100 -3.09 2.41 2.94
CA ALA A 100 -3.70 2.80 4.20
C ALA A 100 -5.23 3.01 4.09
N CYS A 101 -5.71 3.61 2.99
CA CYS A 101 -7.15 3.68 2.72
C CYS A 101 -7.78 2.29 2.54
N LEU A 102 -7.17 1.41 1.75
CA LEU A 102 -7.70 0.05 1.51
C LEU A 102 -7.70 -0.83 2.77
N LEU A 103 -6.72 -0.64 3.67
CA LEU A 103 -6.66 -1.34 4.95
C LEU A 103 -7.76 -0.85 5.92
N THR A 104 -8.19 0.40 5.81
CA THR A 104 -9.17 1.01 6.72
C THR A 104 -10.61 0.97 6.20
N ASP A 105 -10.81 0.77 4.90
CA ASP A 105 -12.12 0.72 4.24
C ASP A 105 -12.23 -0.51 3.32
N THR A 106 -12.96 -1.52 3.80
CA THR A 106 -13.18 -2.79 3.08
C THR A 106 -14.05 -2.63 1.83
N GLU A 107 -14.97 -1.66 1.79
CA GLU A 107 -15.78 -1.37 0.60
C GLU A 107 -14.89 -0.81 -0.50
N LEU A 108 -14.03 0.15 -0.14
CA LEU A 108 -13.05 0.74 -1.05
C LEU A 108 -12.05 -0.31 -1.56
N ALA A 109 -11.61 -1.22 -0.68
CA ALA A 109 -10.78 -2.37 -1.06
C ALA A 109 -11.44 -3.26 -2.10
N ARG A 110 -12.74 -3.54 -1.97
CA ARG A 110 -13.47 -4.34 -2.96
C ARG A 110 -13.54 -3.64 -4.32
N LEU A 111 -13.89 -2.35 -4.33
CA LEU A 111 -13.94 -1.54 -5.56
C LEU A 111 -12.58 -1.53 -6.27
N ALA A 112 -11.51 -1.30 -5.51
CA ALA A 112 -10.14 -1.35 -6.01
C ALA A 112 -9.78 -2.70 -6.64
N VAL A 113 -10.15 -3.81 -5.99
CA VAL A 113 -9.89 -5.17 -6.49
C VAL A 113 -10.71 -5.46 -7.76
N THR A 114 -11.96 -4.99 -7.85
CA THR A 114 -12.77 -5.11 -9.07
C THR A 114 -12.13 -4.34 -10.24
N GLU A 115 -11.71 -3.10 -10.02
CA GLU A 115 -11.05 -2.26 -11.04
C GLU A 115 -9.76 -2.91 -11.60
N ILE A 116 -8.91 -3.48 -10.74
CA ILE A 116 -7.68 -4.16 -11.23
C ILE A 116 -7.99 -5.49 -11.95
N ALA A 117 -9.10 -6.15 -11.62
CA ALA A 117 -9.52 -7.39 -12.29
C ALA A 117 -10.05 -7.11 -13.70
N GLU A 118 -10.64 -5.94 -13.92
CA GLU A 118 -11.05 -5.45 -15.23
C GLU A 118 -9.85 -4.89 -16.04
N GLY A 119 -8.80 -4.41 -15.34
CA GLY A 119 -7.56 -3.90 -15.92
C GLY A 119 -6.56 -4.98 -16.36
N SER A 120 -5.74 -4.66 -17.37
CA SER A 120 -4.81 -5.56 -18.09
C SER A 120 -3.74 -6.30 -17.26
N HIS A 121 -3.67 -6.14 -15.94
CA HIS A 121 -2.72 -6.85 -15.06
C HIS A 121 -3.21 -8.25 -14.66
N ALA A 122 -4.51 -8.55 -14.86
CA ALA A 122 -5.14 -9.80 -14.44
C ALA A 122 -5.11 -10.94 -15.49
N THR A 123 -4.20 -10.89 -16.48
CA THR A 123 -4.01 -12.03 -17.38
C THR A 123 -3.22 -13.15 -16.68
N GLY A 124 -3.90 -14.02 -15.93
CA GLY A 124 -3.39 -15.38 -15.73
C GLY A 124 -3.68 -16.09 -14.41
N LEU A 125 -3.95 -15.42 -13.30
CA LEU A 125 -4.31 -16.07 -12.03
C LEU A 125 -5.20 -15.13 -11.19
N PRO A 126 -6.28 -15.63 -10.54
CA PRO A 126 -6.99 -14.84 -9.55
C PRO A 126 -6.05 -14.62 -8.36
N VAL A 127 -5.41 -13.46 -8.28
CA VAL A 127 -4.73 -13.06 -7.06
C VAL A 127 -5.82 -12.84 -6.01
N GLU A 128 -5.95 -13.79 -5.09
CA GLU A 128 -6.96 -13.75 -4.06
C GLU A 128 -6.56 -12.72 -2.98
N PHE A 129 -7.02 -11.49 -3.15
CA PHE A 129 -6.96 -10.45 -2.12
C PHE A 129 -7.97 -10.69 -0.98
N ARG A 130 -8.22 -11.97 -0.62
CA ARG A 130 -9.24 -12.38 0.35
C ARG A 130 -9.04 -11.71 1.71
N ARG A 131 -7.80 -11.67 2.21
CA ARG A 131 -7.51 -11.08 3.53
C ARG A 131 -7.68 -9.56 3.54
N LEU A 132 -7.59 -8.91 2.39
CA LEU A 132 -7.89 -7.49 2.23
C LEU A 132 -9.40 -7.22 2.13
N VAL A 133 -10.12 -7.97 1.29
CA VAL A 133 -11.55 -7.72 0.98
C VAL A 133 -12.52 -8.37 1.97
N ALA A 134 -12.09 -9.44 2.65
CA ALA A 134 -12.89 -10.17 3.63
C ALA A 134 -12.00 -10.71 4.77
N PRO A 135 -11.38 -9.83 5.58
CA PRO A 135 -10.54 -10.24 6.70
C PRO A 135 -11.39 -10.98 7.75
N ASP A 136 -10.90 -12.13 8.22
CA ASP A 136 -11.54 -12.85 9.32
C ASP A 136 -11.22 -12.20 10.69
N THR A 137 -11.72 -12.79 11.77
CA THR A 137 -11.49 -12.27 13.12
C THR A 137 -10.01 -12.30 13.50
N GLN A 138 -9.28 -13.32 13.06
CA GLN A 138 -7.85 -13.46 13.35
C GLN A 138 -7.03 -12.46 12.55
N ASP A 139 -7.38 -12.22 11.28
CA ASP A 139 -6.79 -11.18 10.44
C ASP A 139 -6.93 -9.79 11.11
N ARG A 140 -8.15 -9.43 11.52
CA ARG A 140 -8.45 -8.16 12.21
C ARG A 140 -7.70 -8.01 13.54
N GLN A 141 -7.52 -9.11 14.26
CA GLN A 141 -6.79 -9.11 15.52
C GLN A 141 -5.26 -9.12 15.34
N ALA A 142 -4.74 -9.61 14.22
CA ALA A 142 -3.31 -9.78 14.01
C ALA A 142 -2.60 -8.46 13.70
N ALA A 143 -3.22 -7.58 12.92
CA ALA A 143 -2.61 -6.32 12.51
C ALA A 143 -3.03 -5.18 13.46
N ALA A 144 -2.07 -4.49 14.08
CA ALA A 144 -2.33 -3.24 14.80
C ALA A 144 -3.06 -2.21 13.92
N LEU A 145 -2.70 -2.19 12.63
CA LEU A 145 -3.30 -1.40 11.56
C LEU A 145 -4.83 -1.54 11.43
N LEU A 146 -5.39 -2.72 11.75
CA LEU A 146 -6.83 -2.99 11.63
C LEU A 146 -7.57 -2.85 12.95
N ARG A 147 -6.87 -3.05 14.07
CA ARG A 147 -7.43 -2.81 15.41
C ARG A 147 -7.62 -1.32 15.68
N HIS A 148 -6.72 -0.50 15.14
CA HIS A 148 -6.71 0.95 15.31
C HIS A 148 -6.58 1.64 13.95
N PRO A 149 -7.65 1.60 13.12
CA PRO A 149 -7.64 2.23 11.80
C PRO A 149 -7.42 3.74 11.86
N ASP A 150 -7.66 4.37 13.00
CA ASP A 150 -7.37 5.78 13.30
C ASP A 150 -5.87 6.11 13.26
N LEU A 151 -4.98 5.14 13.54
CA LEU A 151 -3.52 5.36 13.43
C LEU A 151 -3.09 5.63 11.99
N LEU A 152 -3.79 5.05 11.02
CA LEU A 152 -3.54 5.25 9.59
C LEU A 152 -4.14 6.54 9.06
N ALA A 153 -5.01 7.24 9.81
CA ALA A 153 -5.77 8.37 9.31
C ALA A 153 -4.91 9.50 8.71
N PRO A 154 -3.76 9.90 9.31
CA PRO A 154 -2.90 10.94 8.73
C PRO A 154 -2.33 10.54 7.36
N VAL A 155 -1.87 9.30 7.24
CA VAL A 155 -1.28 8.76 5.99
C VAL A 155 -2.36 8.54 4.94
N ALA A 156 -3.51 7.98 5.33
CA ALA A 156 -4.64 7.75 4.44
C ALA A 156 -5.19 9.07 3.87
N ALA A 157 -5.21 10.15 4.65
CA ALA A 157 -5.75 11.44 4.21
C ALA A 157 -4.94 12.10 3.07
N LEU A 158 -3.63 11.82 2.94
CA LEU A 158 -2.76 12.47 1.96
C LEU A 158 -3.27 12.37 0.52
N HIS A 159 -3.58 11.14 0.07
CA HIS A 159 -3.92 10.86 -1.32
C HIS A 159 -5.29 10.18 -1.49
N ARG A 160 -6.14 10.17 -0.44
CA ARG A 160 -7.52 9.64 -0.49
C ARG A 160 -8.36 10.26 -1.61
N PRO A 161 -8.36 11.59 -1.84
CA PRO A 161 -9.13 12.17 -2.94
C PRO A 161 -8.71 11.63 -4.32
N ALA A 162 -7.40 11.42 -4.53
CA ALA A 162 -6.87 10.88 -5.78
C ALA A 162 -7.28 9.41 -5.98
N LEU A 163 -7.33 8.61 -4.91
CA LEU A 163 -7.84 7.23 -4.96
C LEU A 163 -9.31 7.20 -5.36
N HIS A 164 -10.16 8.04 -4.75
CA HIS A 164 -11.57 8.11 -5.12
C HIS A 164 -11.76 8.56 -6.57
N ALA A 165 -11.04 9.58 -7.03
CA ALA A 165 -11.11 10.00 -8.43
C ALA A 165 -10.68 8.90 -9.41
N ARG A 166 -9.74 8.04 -9.00
CA ARG A 166 -9.28 6.89 -9.80
C ARG A 166 -10.32 5.75 -9.86
N LEU A 167 -11.08 5.54 -8.79
CA LEU A 167 -12.10 4.47 -8.67
C LEU A 167 -13.51 4.92 -9.07
N ASP A 168 -13.76 6.22 -9.17
CA ASP A 168 -15.00 6.82 -9.67
C ASP A 168 -14.69 7.90 -10.72
N PRO A 169 -14.20 7.50 -11.91
CA PRO A 169 -13.91 8.44 -12.99
C PRO A 169 -15.17 9.15 -13.52
N GLY A 170 -16.36 8.57 -13.30
CA GLY A 170 -17.63 9.10 -13.76
C GLY A 170 -18.06 10.41 -13.08
N ARG A 171 -17.57 10.68 -11.86
CA ARG A 171 -17.88 11.91 -11.11
C ARG A 171 -16.95 13.08 -11.45
N ALA A 172 -15.77 12.80 -12.00
CA ALA A 172 -14.81 13.83 -12.42
C ALA A 172 -15.20 14.55 -13.72
N LEU A 173 -16.09 13.96 -14.53
CA LEU A 173 -16.57 14.51 -15.80
C LEU A 173 -17.86 15.35 -15.70
N ILE A 174 -18.42 15.53 -14.49
CA ILE A 174 -19.70 16.22 -14.26
C ILE A 174 -19.50 17.58 -13.54
N ALA A 175 -18.25 18.01 -13.31
CA ALA A 175 -17.92 19.29 -12.66
C ALA A 175 -17.58 20.40 -13.66
#